data_AF-A0A1Y1KX28-F1
#
_entry.id   AF-A0A1Y1KX28-F1
#
_cell.length_a   1.000
_cell.length_b   1.000
_cell.length_c   1.000
_cell.angle_alpha   90.00
_cell.angle_beta   90.00
_cell.angle_gamma   90.00
#
_symmetry.space_group_name_H-M   'P 1'
#
loop_
_entity.id
_entity.type
_entity.pdbx_description
1 polymer ?
#
loop_
_entity_poly.entity_id
_entity_poly.type
_entity_poly.pdbx_seq_one_letter_code
_entity_poly.pdbx_strand_id
1 'polypeptide(L)'
;MWSHAVHGFVTQHKWAKEVSAFINLDSVGVGGKETLVRVGPNRPWFLYYYQKVPRPRTLACVEELLQFGFVPLGADFNMMKDYGNTVGVEFTFFRNGYKFHTRFDDYASVPIESIQHVGDNLLTLVQGLADAQELKPLGQTVDKVIFYDFFELFVIHYTVAIASLIHIAVSSLSIIVALRNLHSFGLSKSIA
;
A
#
# COMPACT_ATOMS: atom_id res chain seq x y z
N MET A 1 -9.25 -15.02 -0.90
CA MET A 1 -8.78 -16.10 -1.79
C MET A 1 -7.49 -16.67 -1.19
N TRP A 2 -7.26 -17.98 -1.28
CA TRP A 2 -6.10 -18.65 -0.69
C TRP A 2 -5.14 -19.11 -1.78
N SER A 3 -3.84 -18.87 -1.59
CA SER A 3 -2.81 -19.37 -2.51
C SER A 3 -2.20 -20.67 -1.98
N HIS A 4 -2.59 -21.79 -2.58
CA HIS A 4 -2.08 -23.10 -2.19
C HIS A 4 -0.58 -23.25 -2.46
N ALA A 5 -0.08 -22.66 -3.55
CA ALA A 5 1.33 -22.74 -3.93
C ALA A 5 2.22 -21.98 -2.94
N VAL A 6 1.87 -20.73 -2.63
CA VAL A 6 2.64 -19.93 -1.67
C VAL A 6 2.55 -20.53 -0.27
N HIS A 7 1.37 -21.00 0.16
CA HIS A 7 1.22 -21.72 1.43
C HIS A 7 2.14 -22.96 1.51
N GLY A 8 2.21 -23.75 0.44
CA GLY A 8 3.11 -24.90 0.36
C GLY A 8 4.58 -24.47 0.44
N PHE A 9 4.97 -23.41 -0.28
CA PHE A 9 6.33 -22.88 -0.22
C PHE A 9 6.70 -22.42 1.20
N VAL A 10 5.91 -21.55 1.82
CA VAL A 10 6.25 -20.97 3.12
C VAL A 10 6.25 -21.98 4.27
N THR A 11 5.39 -23.01 4.19
CA THR A 11 5.28 -24.01 5.27
C THR A 11 6.20 -25.21 5.10
N GLN A 12 6.56 -25.58 3.87
CA GLN A 12 7.29 -26.84 3.59
C GLN A 12 8.67 -26.64 2.96
N HIS A 13 8.90 -25.55 2.22
CA HIS A 13 10.11 -25.41 1.42
C HIS A 13 11.30 -24.92 2.27
N LYS A 14 12.47 -25.58 2.12
CA LYS A 14 13.68 -25.26 2.90
C LYS A 14 14.13 -23.79 2.76
N TRP A 15 14.00 -23.22 1.56
CA TRP A 15 14.41 -21.83 1.28
C TRP A 15 13.45 -20.78 1.83
N ALA A 16 12.25 -21.15 2.28
CA ALA A 16 11.34 -20.17 2.88
C ALA A 16 11.98 -19.47 4.08
N LYS A 17 12.84 -20.17 4.83
CA LYS A 17 13.59 -19.65 5.97
C LYS A 17 14.72 -18.68 5.60
N GLU A 18 15.12 -18.65 4.33
CA GLU A 18 16.17 -17.77 3.81
C GLU A 18 15.60 -16.47 3.25
N VAL A 19 14.28 -16.38 3.09
CA VAL A 19 13.62 -15.16 2.59
C VAL A 19 13.64 -14.08 3.66
N SER A 20 14.37 -12.99 3.39
CA SER A 20 14.48 -11.85 4.31
C SER A 20 13.36 -10.82 4.11
N ALA A 21 12.91 -10.67 2.86
CA ALA A 21 11.75 -9.88 2.46
C ALA A 21 11.19 -10.36 1.12
N PHE A 22 9.97 -9.97 0.78
CA PHE A 22 9.37 -10.26 -0.53
C PHE A 22 8.71 -9.03 -1.16
N ILE A 23 8.60 -9.04 -2.49
CA ILE A 23 7.82 -8.09 -3.28
C ILE A 23 6.75 -8.90 -4.01
N ASN A 24 5.49 -8.66 -3.70
CA ASN A 24 4.36 -9.27 -4.39
C ASN A 24 3.89 -8.34 -5.51
N LEU A 25 3.77 -8.85 -6.73
CA LEU A 25 3.16 -8.14 -7.86
C LEU A 25 1.88 -8.89 -8.23
N ASP A 26 0.76 -8.22 -8.10
CA ASP A 26 -0.54 -8.78 -8.41
C ASP A 26 -1.34 -7.81 -9.31
N SER A 27 -2.49 -8.23 -9.78
CA SER A 27 -3.32 -7.42 -10.66
C SER A 27 -4.80 -7.71 -10.49
N VAL A 28 -5.61 -6.66 -10.42
CA VAL A 28 -7.07 -6.70 -10.63
C VAL A 28 -7.45 -5.88 -11.86
N GLY A 29 -6.52 -5.77 -12.80
CA GLY A 29 -6.67 -5.08 -14.08
C GLY A 29 -5.66 -5.59 -15.09
N VAL A 30 -5.53 -4.89 -16.20
CA VAL A 30 -4.60 -5.27 -17.28
C VAL A 30 -3.64 -4.14 -17.62
N GLY A 31 -3.42 -3.19 -16.71
CA GLY A 31 -2.42 -2.15 -16.92
C GLY A 31 -2.54 -0.95 -15.99
N GLY A 32 -2.11 0.20 -16.49
CA GLY A 32 -1.88 1.38 -15.65
C GLY A 32 -0.53 1.29 -14.94
N LYS A 33 -0.36 2.08 -13.89
CA LYS A 33 0.85 2.09 -13.08
C LYS A 33 0.65 1.14 -11.92
N GLU A 34 1.67 0.35 -11.59
CA GLU A 34 1.66 -0.44 -10.37
C GLU A 34 1.50 0.50 -9.17
N THR A 35 0.57 0.18 -8.30
CA THR A 35 0.27 0.98 -7.11
C THR A 35 0.72 0.18 -5.91
N LEU A 36 1.56 0.75 -5.05
CA LEU A 36 1.86 0.16 -3.75
C LEU A 36 0.60 0.22 -2.89
N VAL A 37 0.11 -0.95 -2.47
CA VAL A 37 -1.16 -1.08 -1.75
C VAL A 37 -0.99 -1.53 -0.31
N ARG A 38 0.10 -2.23 0.00
CA ARG A 38 0.40 -2.72 1.35
C ARG A 38 1.90 -2.74 1.61
N VAL A 39 2.25 -2.40 2.84
CA VAL A 39 3.60 -2.53 3.41
C VAL A 39 3.48 -3.25 4.74
N GLY A 40 4.32 -4.24 5.02
CA GLY A 40 4.44 -4.74 6.38
C GLY A 40 4.78 -6.21 6.54
N PRO A 41 4.55 -6.76 7.75
CA PRO A 41 4.04 -6.05 8.94
C PRO A 41 5.11 -5.22 9.69
N ASN A 42 4.74 -4.06 10.25
CA ASN A 42 5.53 -3.24 11.20
C ASN A 42 6.95 -2.85 10.75
N ARG A 43 7.14 -2.69 9.45
CA ARG A 43 8.44 -2.44 8.81
C ARG A 43 8.32 -1.30 7.78
N PRO A 44 8.08 -0.05 8.23
CA PRO A 44 7.90 1.10 7.35
C PRO A 44 9.19 1.49 6.61
N TRP A 45 10.34 0.92 7.00
CA TRP A 45 11.63 1.20 6.36
C TRP A 45 11.61 0.95 4.85
N PHE A 46 10.72 0.08 4.36
CA PHE A 46 10.55 -0.11 2.92
C PHE A 46 10.22 1.20 2.19
N LEU A 47 9.43 2.07 2.82
CA LEU A 47 9.06 3.37 2.26
C LEU A 47 10.27 4.28 2.05
N TYR A 48 11.34 4.12 2.85
CA TYR A 48 12.59 4.88 2.66
C TYR A 48 13.33 4.51 1.38
N TYR A 49 13.13 3.29 0.88
CA TYR A 49 13.64 2.83 -0.40
C TYR A 49 12.64 3.14 -1.51
N TYR A 50 11.35 2.96 -1.27
CA TYR A 50 10.31 3.22 -2.26
C TYR A 50 10.20 4.70 -2.64
N GLN A 51 10.45 5.64 -1.73
CA GLN A 51 10.48 7.07 -2.06
C GLN A 51 11.57 7.45 -3.09
N LYS A 52 12.56 6.58 -3.34
CA LYS A 52 13.65 6.82 -4.30
C LYS A 52 13.31 6.32 -5.71
N VAL A 53 12.20 5.60 -5.88
CA VAL A 53 11.82 5.10 -7.21
C VAL A 53 11.47 6.27 -8.13
N PRO A 54 11.67 6.16 -9.45
CA PRO A 54 11.47 7.27 -10.38
C PRO A 54 10.04 7.82 -10.41
N ARG A 55 9.02 6.95 -10.25
CA ARG A 55 7.61 7.31 -10.42
C ARG A 55 6.73 6.63 -9.36
N PRO A 56 6.83 7.00 -8.09
CA PRO A 56 6.10 6.33 -7.02
C PRO A 56 4.59 6.51 -7.16
N ARG A 57 3.83 5.48 -6.78
CA ARG A 57 2.38 5.51 -6.78
C ARG A 57 1.82 4.68 -5.63
N THR A 58 1.01 5.31 -4.79
CA THR A 58 0.39 4.68 -3.62
C THR A 58 -0.88 5.40 -3.21
N LEU A 59 -1.89 4.63 -2.82
CA LEU A 59 -3.19 5.15 -2.41
C LEU A 59 -3.55 4.62 -1.03
N ALA A 60 -3.59 5.51 -0.03
CA ALA A 60 -3.92 5.16 1.36
C ALA A 60 -5.27 4.42 1.46
N CYS A 61 -6.27 4.82 0.66
CA CYS A 61 -7.58 4.19 0.68
C CYS A 61 -7.57 2.74 0.17
N VAL A 62 -6.62 2.34 -0.67
CA VAL A 62 -6.59 0.98 -1.21
C VAL A 62 -6.20 -0.03 -0.13
N GLU A 63 -5.26 0.34 0.76
CA GLU A 63 -4.91 -0.49 1.91
C GLU A 63 -6.15 -0.74 2.79
N GLU A 64 -6.94 0.30 3.06
CA GLU A 64 -8.16 0.17 3.85
C GLU A 64 -9.20 -0.71 3.16
N LEU A 65 -9.45 -0.50 1.87
CA LEU A 65 -10.39 -1.31 1.09
C LEU A 65 -9.98 -2.80 1.07
N LEU A 66 -8.68 -3.09 1.04
CA LEU A 66 -8.14 -4.45 1.16
C LEU A 66 -8.39 -5.03 2.55
N GLN A 67 -8.15 -4.25 3.62
CA GLN A 67 -8.37 -4.68 5.00
C GLN A 67 -9.86 -4.98 5.28
N PHE A 68 -10.76 -4.21 4.68
CA PHE A 68 -12.20 -4.44 4.77
C PHE A 68 -12.71 -5.56 3.83
N GLY A 69 -11.85 -6.12 2.98
CA GLY A 69 -12.21 -7.21 2.07
C GLY A 69 -13.05 -6.79 0.87
N PHE A 70 -13.11 -5.49 0.54
CA PHE A 70 -13.83 -4.99 -0.63
C PHE A 70 -13.12 -5.27 -1.94
N VAL A 71 -11.81 -5.55 -1.89
CA VAL A 71 -11.01 -5.86 -3.07
C VAL A 71 -10.50 -7.30 -2.96
N PRO A 72 -10.77 -8.18 -3.94
CA PRO A 72 -10.43 -9.61 -3.88
C PRO A 72 -8.95 -9.86 -4.23
N LEU A 73 -8.03 -9.24 -3.48
CA LEU A 73 -6.59 -9.31 -3.68
C LEU A 73 -5.88 -9.94 -2.49
N GLY A 74 -4.60 -10.27 -2.67
CA GLY A 74 -3.70 -10.45 -1.55
C GLY A 74 -3.54 -11.87 -1.04
N ALA A 75 -3.93 -12.87 -1.84
CA ALA A 75 -3.78 -14.27 -1.48
C ALA A 75 -2.31 -14.62 -1.16
N ASP A 76 -1.38 -14.28 -2.05
CA ASP A 76 0.05 -14.59 -1.89
C ASP A 76 0.70 -13.79 -0.76
N PHE A 77 0.46 -12.48 -0.73
CA PHE A 77 0.99 -11.61 0.33
C PHE A 77 0.53 -12.06 1.72
N ASN A 78 -0.75 -12.45 1.88
CA ASN A 78 -1.25 -12.94 3.16
C ASN A 78 -0.56 -14.25 3.55
N MET A 79 -0.32 -15.17 2.61
CA MET A 79 0.41 -16.42 2.93
C MET A 79 1.85 -16.14 3.38
N MET A 80 2.58 -15.27 2.67
CA MET A 80 3.94 -14.87 3.05
C MET A 80 4.00 -14.19 4.42
N LYS A 81 3.04 -13.30 4.70
CA LYS A 81 2.93 -12.58 5.97
C LYS A 81 2.52 -13.50 7.12
N ASP A 82 1.40 -14.19 6.99
CA ASP A 82 0.72 -14.88 8.10
C ASP A 82 1.35 -16.24 8.41
N TYR A 83 1.84 -16.95 7.38
CA TYR A 83 2.45 -18.28 7.53
C TYR A 83 3.97 -18.25 7.41
N GLY A 84 4.52 -17.35 6.60
CA GLY A 84 5.97 -17.17 6.46
C GLY A 84 6.60 -16.22 7.47
N ASN A 85 5.80 -15.44 8.22
CA ASN A 85 6.28 -14.34 9.07
C ASN A 85 7.30 -13.44 8.36
N THR A 86 7.13 -13.28 7.04
CA THR A 86 8.05 -12.55 6.18
C THR A 86 7.53 -11.15 5.97
N VAL A 87 8.42 -10.16 6.02
CA VAL A 87 8.06 -8.78 5.66
C VAL A 87 8.01 -8.65 4.14
N GLY A 88 7.08 -7.85 3.63
CA GLY A 88 7.09 -7.52 2.22
C GLY A 88 6.19 -6.36 1.88
N VAL A 89 6.06 -6.16 0.58
CA VAL A 89 5.12 -5.21 -0.01
C VAL A 89 4.28 -5.86 -1.07
N GLU A 90 3.18 -5.21 -1.37
CA GLU A 90 2.31 -5.58 -2.48
C GLU A 90 2.10 -4.41 -3.41
N PHE A 91 2.36 -4.66 -4.69
CA PHE A 91 1.99 -3.78 -5.78
C PHE A 91 0.84 -4.39 -6.57
N THR A 92 -0.08 -3.53 -7.01
CA THR A 92 -1.22 -3.97 -7.80
C THR A 92 -1.51 -3.03 -8.97
N PHE A 93 -1.86 -3.61 -10.12
CA PHE A 93 -2.43 -2.89 -11.26
C PHE A 93 -3.96 -2.89 -11.22
N PHE A 94 -4.55 -1.72 -11.43
CA PHE A 94 -6.01 -1.51 -11.31
C PHE A 94 -6.70 -1.10 -12.62
N ARG A 95 -5.95 -0.67 -13.64
CA ARG A 95 -6.57 -0.09 -14.86
C ARG A 95 -7.27 -1.19 -15.65
N ASN A 96 -8.45 -0.86 -16.18
CA ASN A 96 -9.29 -1.78 -16.96
C ASN A 96 -9.70 -3.04 -16.18
N GLY A 97 -10.00 -2.91 -14.89
CA GLY A 97 -10.39 -4.04 -14.03
C GLY A 97 -11.62 -4.83 -14.47
N TYR A 98 -12.46 -4.29 -15.36
CA TYR A 98 -13.56 -5.05 -15.97
C TYR A 98 -13.09 -6.23 -16.84
N LYS A 99 -11.80 -6.28 -17.21
CA LYS A 99 -11.21 -7.40 -17.95
C LYS A 99 -10.71 -8.52 -17.03
N PHE A 100 -10.46 -8.23 -15.75
CA PHE A 100 -9.94 -9.17 -14.77
C PHE A 100 -10.84 -10.41 -14.66
N HIS A 101 -10.24 -11.61 -14.66
CA HIS A 101 -10.97 -12.88 -14.61
C HIS A 101 -12.03 -13.04 -15.72
N THR A 102 -11.80 -12.44 -16.89
CA THR A 102 -12.63 -12.63 -18.08
C THR A 102 -11.79 -13.14 -19.24
N ARG A 103 -12.45 -13.55 -20.32
CA ARG A 103 -11.78 -13.89 -21.59
C ARG A 103 -11.00 -12.72 -22.23
N PHE A 104 -11.19 -11.49 -21.74
CA PHE A 104 -10.52 -10.29 -22.22
C PHE A 104 -9.25 -9.97 -21.43
N ASP A 105 -8.90 -10.80 -20.43
CA ASP A 105 -7.62 -10.78 -19.75
C ASP A 105 -6.57 -11.44 -20.66
N ASP A 106 -6.06 -10.67 -21.62
CA ASP A 106 -5.12 -11.13 -22.62
C ASP A 106 -3.84 -10.29 -22.65
N TYR A 107 -2.78 -10.87 -23.21
CA TYR A 107 -1.49 -10.21 -23.37
C TYR A 107 -1.61 -8.88 -24.14
N ALA A 108 -2.45 -8.85 -25.18
CA ALA A 108 -2.63 -7.66 -26.01
C ALA A 108 -3.26 -6.49 -25.23
N SER A 109 -3.91 -6.76 -24.10
CA SER A 109 -4.50 -5.76 -23.23
C SER A 109 -3.52 -5.12 -22.26
N VAL A 110 -2.28 -5.63 -22.15
CA VAL A 110 -1.23 -5.10 -21.28
C VAL A 110 -0.43 -4.02 -22.00
N PRO A 111 -0.55 -2.73 -21.61
CA PRO A 111 0.21 -1.66 -22.23
C PRO A 111 1.72 -1.82 -21.97
N ILE A 112 2.55 -1.58 -22.98
CA ILE A 112 4.01 -1.65 -22.83
C ILE A 112 4.53 -0.63 -21.81
N GLU A 113 3.84 0.49 -21.68
CA GLU A 113 4.16 1.55 -20.72
C GLU A 113 3.96 1.07 -19.28
N SER A 114 2.99 0.19 -19.03
CA SER A 114 2.79 -0.42 -17.72
C SER A 114 3.97 -1.31 -17.34
N ILE A 115 4.46 -2.10 -18.30
CA ILE A 115 5.63 -2.98 -18.13
C ILE A 115 6.89 -2.15 -17.87
N GLN A 116 7.11 -1.08 -18.64
CA GLN A 116 8.27 -0.22 -18.44
C GLN A 116 8.20 0.51 -17.09
N HIS A 117 7.01 1.00 -16.71
CA HIS A 117 6.83 1.72 -15.45
C HIS A 117 7.17 0.84 -14.24
N VAL A 118 6.63 -0.38 -14.19
CA VAL A 118 6.94 -1.32 -13.11
C VAL A 118 8.41 -1.75 -13.15
N GLY A 119 8.98 -1.93 -14.34
CA GLY A 119 10.40 -2.26 -14.51
C GLY A 119 11.33 -1.19 -13.92
N ASP A 120 11.13 0.08 -14.28
CA ASP A 120 11.94 1.21 -13.80
C ASP A 120 11.88 1.33 -12.27
N ASN A 121 10.67 1.25 -11.71
CA ASN A 121 10.45 1.40 -10.28
C ASN A 121 10.98 0.20 -9.50
N LEU A 122 10.68 -1.03 -9.93
CA LEU A 122 11.15 -2.23 -9.25
C LEU A 122 12.66 -2.41 -9.35
N LEU A 123 13.29 -2.05 -10.46
CA LEU A 123 14.75 -2.10 -10.58
C LEU A 123 15.40 -1.22 -9.52
N THR A 124 14.95 0.04 -9.43
CA THR A 124 15.46 1.00 -8.44
C THR A 124 15.21 0.51 -7.01
N LEU A 125 14.02 -0.02 -6.75
CA LEU A 125 13.63 -0.53 -5.45
C LEU A 125 14.46 -1.77 -5.05
N VAL A 126 14.58 -2.76 -5.93
CA VAL A 126 15.34 -3.99 -5.66
C VAL A 126 16.82 -3.67 -5.43
N GLN A 127 17.41 -2.75 -6.20
CA GLN A 127 18.77 -2.26 -5.96
C GLN A 127 18.89 -1.61 -4.58
N GLY A 128 17.95 -0.74 -4.20
CA GLY A 128 17.94 -0.14 -2.87
C GLY A 128 17.79 -1.16 -1.74
N LEU A 129 16.93 -2.17 -1.93
CA LEU A 129 16.71 -3.22 -0.95
C LEU A 129 17.90 -4.17 -0.82
N ALA A 130 18.62 -4.47 -1.91
CA ALA A 130 19.79 -5.34 -1.88
C ALA A 130 20.88 -4.81 -0.92
N ASP A 131 20.97 -3.49 -0.79
CA ASP A 131 21.90 -2.80 0.12
C ASP A 131 21.29 -2.48 1.50
N ALA A 132 20.02 -2.84 1.74
CA ALA A 132 19.30 -2.45 2.94
C ALA A 132 19.81 -3.17 4.19
N GLN A 133 20.20 -2.40 5.20
CA GLN A 133 20.67 -2.96 6.47
C GLN A 133 19.54 -3.58 7.27
N GLU A 134 18.30 -3.13 7.07
CA GLU A 134 17.09 -3.60 7.73
C GLU A 134 16.65 -5.01 7.29
N LEU A 135 17.21 -5.53 6.18
CA LEU A 135 17.07 -6.93 5.80
C LEU A 135 17.90 -7.87 6.68
N LYS A 136 18.92 -7.35 7.36
CA LYS A 136 19.68 -8.12 8.34
C LYS A 136 18.80 -8.32 9.59
N PRO A 137 18.99 -9.41 10.35
CA PRO A 137 18.21 -9.69 11.56
C PRO A 137 18.56 -8.68 12.66
N LEU A 138 17.99 -7.48 12.59
CA LEU A 138 17.98 -6.48 13.66
C LEU A 138 16.52 -6.11 13.90
N GLY A 139 16.02 -6.61 15.02
CA GLY A 139 14.63 -6.50 15.44
C GLY A 139 14.27 -5.08 15.86
N GLN A 140 13.85 -4.26 14.90
CA GLN A 140 13.04 -3.09 15.21
C GLN A 140 11.73 -3.18 14.44
N THR A 141 10.69 -3.56 15.18
CA THR A 141 9.31 -3.30 14.80
C THR A 141 9.07 -1.81 15.03
N VAL A 142 8.72 -1.09 13.97
CA VAL A 142 8.33 0.32 14.05
C VAL A 142 6.81 0.40 13.92
N ASP A 143 6.24 1.45 14.52
CA ASP A 143 4.81 1.72 14.47
C ASP A 143 4.25 1.72 13.04
N LYS A 144 2.96 1.37 12.94
CA LYS A 144 2.19 1.50 11.70
C LYS A 144 2.30 2.93 11.17
N VAL A 145 2.48 3.05 9.86
CA VAL A 145 2.56 4.31 9.15
C VAL A 145 1.39 4.47 8.20
N ILE A 146 0.97 5.71 7.98
CA ILE A 146 0.08 6.11 6.89
C ILE A 146 0.97 6.56 5.73
N PHE A 147 0.65 6.15 4.51
CA PHE A 147 1.42 6.51 3.32
C PHE A 147 0.51 6.72 2.10
N TYR A 148 0.86 7.71 1.27
CA TYR A 148 0.19 8.03 0.00
C TYR A 148 1.11 8.87 -0.88
N ASP A 149 0.79 9.01 -2.17
CA ASP A 149 1.57 9.83 -3.08
C ASP A 149 0.93 11.21 -3.26
N PHE A 150 1.77 12.20 -3.52
CA PHE A 150 1.33 13.52 -3.93
C PHE A 150 1.44 13.63 -5.45
N PHE A 151 0.34 13.32 -6.15
CA PHE A 151 0.25 13.34 -7.61
C PHE A 151 1.39 12.57 -8.30
N GLU A 152 1.80 11.44 -7.73
CA GLU A 152 2.87 10.57 -8.22
C GLU A 152 4.27 11.24 -8.25
N LEU A 153 4.43 12.41 -7.61
CA LEU A 153 5.70 13.13 -7.57
C LEU A 153 6.61 12.62 -6.46
N PHE A 154 6.06 12.37 -5.28
CA PHE A 154 6.77 11.86 -4.12
C PHE A 154 5.80 11.18 -3.15
N VAL A 155 6.35 10.35 -2.27
CA VAL A 155 5.61 9.65 -1.22
C VAL A 155 5.59 10.49 0.05
N ILE A 156 4.41 10.67 0.64
CA ILE A 156 4.23 11.21 1.98
C ILE A 156 3.96 10.04 2.91
N HIS A 157 4.69 9.98 4.03
CA HIS A 157 4.41 9.00 5.08
C HIS A 157 4.62 9.57 6.48
N TYR A 158 3.79 9.16 7.43
CA TYR A 158 3.87 9.58 8.84
C TYR A 158 3.26 8.53 9.77
N THR A 159 3.55 8.63 11.07
CA THR A 159 3.05 7.67 12.07
C THR A 159 1.56 7.86 12.34
N VAL A 160 0.89 6.81 12.83
CA VAL A 160 -0.52 6.90 13.28
C VAL A 160 -0.72 7.96 14.37
N ALA A 161 0.29 8.22 15.21
CA ALA A 161 0.22 9.28 16.21
C ALA A 161 0.08 10.67 15.55
N ILE A 162 0.90 10.97 14.54
CA ILE A 162 0.80 12.22 13.76
C ILE A 162 -0.54 12.29 13.04
N ALA A 163 -0.99 11.17 12.44
CA ALA A 163 -2.30 11.09 11.79
C ALA A 163 -3.43 11.48 12.74
N SER A 164 -3.42 10.93 13.96
CA SER A 164 -4.43 11.18 14.98
C SER A 164 -4.46 12.65 15.41
N LEU A 165 -3.28 13.28 15.58
CA LEU A 165 -3.18 14.70 15.90
C LEU A 165 -3.77 15.57 14.78
N ILE A 166 -3.45 15.28 13.51
CA ILE A 166 -4.00 15.98 12.35
C ILE A 166 -5.52 15.84 12.33
N HIS A 167 -6.05 14.62 12.50
CA HIS A 167 -7.49 14.37 12.49
C HIS A 167 -8.22 15.11 13.62
N ILE A 168 -7.66 15.11 14.85
CA ILE A 168 -8.22 15.86 15.97
C ILE A 168 -8.22 17.36 15.65
N ALA A 169 -7.10 17.92 15.18
CA ALA A 169 -6.98 19.34 14.86
C ALA A 169 -7.98 19.77 13.78
N VAL A 170 -8.09 19.02 12.68
CA VAL A 170 -9.03 19.31 11.58
C VAL A 170 -10.48 19.18 12.05
N SER A 171 -10.79 18.17 12.85
CA SER A 171 -12.14 17.97 13.40
C SER A 171 -12.53 19.10 14.35
N SER A 172 -11.64 19.48 15.28
CA SER A 172 -11.85 20.60 16.19
C SER A 172 -12.03 21.92 15.43
N LEU A 173 -11.18 22.19 14.42
CA LEU A 173 -11.30 23.39 13.59
C LEU A 173 -12.64 23.41 12.84
N SER A 174 -13.05 22.28 12.27
CA SER A 174 -14.32 22.15 11.55
C SER A 174 -15.51 22.43 12.47
N ILE A 175 -15.49 21.91 13.69
CA ILE A 175 -16.50 22.19 14.72
C ILE A 175 -16.50 23.68 15.09
N ILE A 176 -15.33 24.29 15.31
CA ILE A 176 -15.22 25.72 15.63
C ILE A 176 -15.80 26.58 14.51
N VAL A 177 -15.47 26.28 13.25
CA VAL A 177 -16.00 26.98 12.08
C VAL A 177 -17.52 26.80 11.98
N ALA A 178 -18.04 25.59 12.18
CA ALA A 178 -19.47 25.32 12.17
C ALA A 178 -20.21 26.10 13.27
N LEU A 179 -19.70 26.09 14.50
CA LEU A 179 -20.28 26.84 15.63
C LEU A 179 -20.23 28.35 15.39
N ARG A 180 -19.10 28.87 14.87
CA ARG A 180 -18.96 30.29 14.52
C ARG A 180 -19.96 30.70 13.45
N ASN A 181 -20.14 29.86 12.42
CA ASN A 181 -21.11 30.10 11.36
C ASN A 181 -22.54 30.09 11.91
N LEU A 182 -22.92 29.11 12.73
CA LEU A 182 -24.24 29.04 13.35
C LEU A 182 -24.55 30.28 14.21
N HIS A 183 -23.56 30.78 14.96
CA HIS A 183 -23.69 32.00 15.74
C HIS A 183 -23.84 33.24 14.82
N SER A 184 -23.02 33.37 13.77
CA SER A 184 -23.08 34.52 12.86
C SER A 184 -24.35 34.57 12.00
N PHE A 185 -24.94 33.42 11.67
CA PHE A 185 -26.20 33.35 10.92
C PHE A 185 -27.45 33.54 11.79
N GLY A 186 -27.30 33.81 13.10
CA GLY A 186 -28.42 34.13 13.98
C GLY A 186 -29.35 32.95 14.27
N LEU A 187 -28.98 31.72 13.90
CA LEU A 187 -29.77 30.50 14.18
C LEU A 187 -29.91 30.22 15.67
N SER A 188 -29.02 30.78 16.52
CA SER A 188 -29.20 30.72 17.98
C SER A 188 -30.32 31.61 18.51
N LYS A 189 -30.80 32.59 17.72
CA LYS A 189 -31.88 33.51 18.10
C LYS A 189 -33.26 33.11 17.55
N SER A 190 -33.34 32.08 16.72
CA SER A 190 -34.60 31.62 16.11
C SER A 190 -35.30 30.50 16.91
N ILE A 191 -34.72 30.04 18.03
CA ILE A 191 -35.25 28.96 18.88
C ILE A 191 -35.67 29.50 20.27
N ALA A 192 -35.75 30.82 20.45
CA ALA A 192 -36.25 31.45 21.67
C ALA A 192 -37.63 32.09 21.46
#